data_AF-A0A971R307-F1
#
_entry.id   AF-A0A971R307-F1
#
_cell.length_a   1.000
_cell.length_b   1.000
_cell.length_c   1.000
_cell.angle_alpha   90.00
_cell.angle_beta   90.00
_cell.angle_gamma   90.00
#
_symmetry.space_group_name_H-M   'P 1'
#
loop_
_entity.id
_entity.type
_entity.pdbx_description
1 polymer ?
#
loop_
_entity_poly.entity_id
_entity_poly.type
_entity_poly.pdbx_seq_one_letter_code
_entity_poly.pdbx_strand_id
1 'polypeptide(L)'
;MKAKLILLLVLIATMALGTTLQKSDEYLQKQNEIKLAIEFSLTFEEAKEIIVKHYPELKSDEDVRRFIVDRDIQRRTVDGFEMYFGEFEHNLFTRDPELVKREPEWSATNALLVKYLLSEYGPRQTPFANFKPDFSPYFNPKDYLVEYTVHTERNLLPEKGSLKIWFPLPLQTATQENIYILEVTPEEAVVGVPRIDGDIAYVLLEFELSDLEEDLDISVKFTFRHYQQQFDIDPEKVGNYDTESSLYRDYTKSEGSIYFDERFEQLARSIVGEETNPYLQAKKIYYYVVENILYSYMAHVTIGAEGIPESVYSFEHGYGDCGTQSIIFSALCRSIGIPARAPGGFQIFTGQLGSHFWAEFYLPNYGWVPVDTSAGQIATYTVGITEEERQDFIDYFFGNQDPLRFVVQNSVDFMPDERPTDNQFLEITMQNPYVESEFGNEEFGVAMTILDSFEMKTILLR
;
A
#
# COMPACT_ATOMS: atom_id res chain seq x y z
N MET A 1 -74.03 -14.53 4.09
CA MET A 1 -73.00 -15.34 4.76
C MET A 1 -71.65 -14.98 4.13
N LYS A 2 -70.81 -14.25 4.88
CA LYS A 2 -69.39 -13.86 4.65
C LYS A 2 -68.98 -13.23 3.29
N ALA A 3 -68.85 -11.90 3.33
CA ALA A 3 -67.90 -11.08 2.53
C ALA A 3 -66.44 -11.36 3.00
N LYS A 4 -65.32 -11.06 2.31
CA LYS A 4 -64.84 -9.95 1.45
C LYS A 4 -63.63 -10.48 0.60
N LEU A 5 -63.51 -10.14 -0.69
CA LEU A 5 -62.57 -9.15 -1.31
C LEU A 5 -61.08 -9.59 -1.25
N ILE A 6 -60.29 -9.74 -2.34
CA ILE A 6 -59.84 -8.70 -3.28
C ILE A 6 -59.40 -9.31 -4.64
N LEU A 7 -59.61 -8.51 -5.69
CA LEU A 7 -59.29 -8.68 -7.11
C LEU A 7 -58.40 -7.49 -7.56
N LEU A 8 -57.29 -7.74 -8.28
CA LEU A 8 -56.66 -6.88 -9.34
C LEU A 8 -55.40 -7.62 -9.85
N LEU A 9 -55.37 -8.21 -11.07
CA LEU A 9 -54.99 -7.65 -12.39
C LEU A 9 -53.56 -7.04 -12.40
N VAL A 10 -52.68 -7.14 -13.41
CA VAL A 10 -52.47 -7.90 -14.67
C VAL A 10 -51.05 -7.48 -15.16
N LEU A 11 -50.36 -8.38 -15.86
CA LEU A 11 -49.16 -8.22 -16.72
C LEU A 11 -48.33 -6.91 -16.69
N ILE A 12 -47.03 -7.07 -16.38
CA ILE A 12 -45.87 -6.41 -17.04
C ILE A 12 -44.79 -7.52 -17.14
N ALA A 13 -44.60 -8.12 -18.32
CA ALA A 13 -43.51 -7.86 -19.26
C ALA A 13 -42.11 -8.24 -18.75
N THR A 14 -41.48 -9.13 -19.52
CA THR A 14 -40.05 -9.45 -19.57
C THR A 14 -39.15 -8.22 -19.43
N MET A 15 -38.43 -8.13 -18.30
CA MET A 15 -37.08 -7.60 -18.17
C MET A 15 -36.50 -8.21 -16.88
N ALA A 16 -35.79 -9.34 -17.01
CA ALA A 16 -34.71 -9.69 -16.11
C ALA A 16 -33.41 -9.50 -16.89
N LEU A 17 -33.19 -8.25 -17.30
CA LEU A 17 -31.89 -7.73 -17.67
C LEU A 17 -31.31 -7.16 -16.38
N GLY A 18 -30.17 -7.67 -15.95
CA GLY A 18 -29.25 -7.05 -15.01
C GLY A 18 -29.85 -6.56 -13.69
N THR A 19 -29.96 -7.46 -12.71
CA THR A 19 -29.81 -7.05 -11.32
C THR A 19 -28.74 -7.95 -10.72
N THR A 20 -27.50 -7.46 -10.75
CA THR A 20 -26.51 -7.84 -9.74
C THR A 20 -27.23 -7.84 -8.39
N LEU A 21 -27.31 -9.00 -7.74
CA LEU A 21 -27.79 -9.10 -6.37
C LEU A 21 -26.79 -8.32 -5.51
N GLN A 22 -27.10 -7.06 -5.22
CA GLN A 22 -26.32 -6.27 -4.28
C GLN A 22 -26.27 -7.06 -2.96
N LYS A 23 -25.06 -7.41 -2.51
CA LYS A 23 -24.85 -8.20 -1.30
C LYS A 23 -25.45 -7.47 -0.08
N SER A 24 -25.97 -8.20 0.90
CA SER A 24 -26.59 -7.61 2.08
C SER A 24 -25.53 -7.03 3.04
N ASP A 25 -25.93 -6.06 3.88
CA ASP A 25 -25.05 -5.53 4.93
C ASP A 25 -24.54 -6.64 5.86
N GLU A 26 -25.37 -7.64 6.15
CA GLU A 26 -25.01 -8.81 6.96
C GLU A 26 -23.91 -9.66 6.31
N TYR A 27 -23.91 -9.79 4.97
CA TYR A 27 -22.85 -10.46 4.22
C TYR A 27 -21.52 -9.70 4.34
N LEU A 28 -21.55 -8.39 4.13
CA LEU A 28 -20.36 -7.54 4.19
C LEU A 28 -19.78 -7.49 5.61
N GLN A 29 -20.65 -7.46 6.63
CA GLN A 29 -20.24 -7.54 8.03
C GLN A 29 -19.53 -8.86 8.32
N LYS A 30 -20.10 -9.99 7.89
CA LYS A 30 -19.46 -11.31 8.07
C LYS A 30 -18.07 -11.37 7.41
N GLN A 31 -17.93 -10.84 6.20
CA GLN A 31 -16.63 -10.75 5.54
C GLN A 31 -15.63 -9.91 6.36
N ASN A 32 -16.06 -8.78 6.92
CA ASN A 32 -15.23 -7.97 7.80
C ASN A 32 -14.81 -8.74 9.07
N GLU A 33 -15.68 -9.55 9.66
CA GLU A 33 -15.32 -10.41 10.82
C GLU A 33 -14.26 -11.47 10.45
N ILE A 34 -14.32 -12.03 9.23
CA ILE A 34 -13.33 -13.00 8.74
C ILE A 34 -11.96 -12.35 8.54
N LYS A 35 -11.95 -11.14 7.97
CA LYS A 35 -10.73 -10.33 7.81
C LYS A 35 -9.95 -10.17 9.13
N LEU A 36 -10.66 -9.91 10.22
CA LEU A 36 -10.08 -9.84 11.57
C LEU A 36 -9.43 -11.17 11.98
N ALA A 37 -10.11 -12.30 11.76
CA ALA A 37 -9.62 -13.62 12.15
C ALA A 37 -8.38 -14.06 11.35
N ILE A 38 -8.20 -13.56 10.13
CA ILE A 38 -7.03 -13.87 9.28
C ILE A 38 -5.77 -13.19 9.83
N GLU A 39 -5.83 -11.89 10.13
CA GLU A 39 -4.65 -11.14 10.61
C GLU A 39 -4.36 -11.37 12.10
N PHE A 40 -5.38 -11.60 12.93
CA PHE A 40 -5.26 -11.87 14.36
C PHE A 40 -5.39 -13.36 14.66
N SER A 41 -4.34 -14.10 14.33
CA SER A 41 -4.32 -15.56 14.36
C SER A 41 -3.54 -16.17 15.53
N LEU A 42 -2.74 -15.37 16.26
CA LEU A 42 -1.92 -15.88 17.35
C LEU A 42 -2.65 -15.82 18.70
N THR A 43 -2.59 -16.92 19.44
CA THR A 43 -3.04 -16.99 20.83
C THR A 43 -2.05 -16.31 21.78
N PHE A 44 -2.45 -16.07 23.03
CA PHE A 44 -1.54 -15.56 24.05
C PHE A 44 -0.31 -16.46 24.28
N GLU A 45 -0.44 -17.78 24.27
CA GLU A 45 0.69 -18.67 24.50
C GLU A 45 1.70 -18.62 23.34
N GLU A 46 1.23 -18.56 22.09
CA GLU A 46 2.10 -18.40 20.92
C GLU A 46 2.78 -17.03 20.93
N ALA A 47 2.03 -15.95 21.21
CA ALA A 47 2.60 -14.62 21.33
C ALA A 47 3.66 -14.55 22.45
N LYS A 48 3.40 -15.20 23.59
CA LYS A 48 4.34 -15.32 24.70
C LYS A 48 5.59 -16.10 24.31
N GLU A 49 5.47 -17.20 23.58
CA GLU A 49 6.63 -17.97 23.10
C GLU A 49 7.54 -17.11 22.20
N ILE A 50 6.95 -16.35 21.27
CA ILE A 50 7.66 -15.40 20.41
C ILE A 50 8.36 -14.32 21.24
N ILE A 51 7.65 -13.70 22.20
CA ILE A 51 8.22 -12.63 23.03
C ILE A 51 9.37 -13.16 23.89
N VAL A 52 9.17 -14.28 24.60
CA VAL A 52 10.17 -14.84 25.53
C VAL A 52 11.41 -15.35 24.80
N LYS A 53 11.28 -15.77 23.53
CA LYS A 53 12.43 -16.09 22.66
C LYS A 53 13.41 -14.93 22.54
N HIS A 54 12.91 -13.70 22.39
CA HIS A 54 13.73 -12.48 22.20
C HIS A 54 13.98 -11.67 23.49
N TYR A 55 13.14 -11.86 24.50
CA TYR A 55 13.18 -11.20 25.81
C TYR A 55 13.14 -12.24 26.94
N PRO A 56 14.18 -13.09 27.07
CA PRO A 56 14.20 -14.21 28.01
C PRO A 56 14.18 -13.78 29.49
N GLU A 57 14.39 -12.51 29.79
CA GLU A 57 14.26 -11.94 31.13
C GLU A 57 12.82 -11.88 31.64
N LEU A 58 11.81 -11.93 30.77
CA LEU A 58 10.39 -11.96 31.17
C LEU A 58 10.06 -13.36 31.69
N LYS A 59 9.74 -13.48 32.99
CA LYS A 59 9.61 -14.78 33.68
C LYS A 59 8.19 -15.21 34.01
N SER A 60 7.22 -14.30 33.91
CA SER A 60 5.82 -14.57 34.27
C SER A 60 4.86 -14.06 33.20
N ASP A 61 3.67 -14.66 33.15
CA ASP A 61 2.61 -14.21 32.24
C ASP A 61 2.24 -12.73 32.48
N GLU A 62 2.31 -12.27 33.72
CA GLU A 62 2.08 -10.86 34.09
C GLU A 62 3.14 -9.94 33.47
N ASP A 63 4.41 -10.34 33.50
CA ASP A 63 5.49 -9.55 32.88
C ASP A 63 5.32 -9.47 31.35
N VAL A 64 4.91 -10.57 30.72
CA VAL A 64 4.65 -10.63 29.27
C VAL A 64 3.43 -9.80 28.89
N ARG A 65 2.35 -9.86 29.68
CA ARG A 65 1.15 -9.01 29.45
C ARG A 65 1.46 -7.53 29.60
N ARG A 66 2.26 -7.16 30.60
CA ARG A 66 2.74 -5.78 30.73
C ARG A 66 3.59 -5.39 29.53
N PHE A 67 4.50 -6.25 29.07
CA PHE A 67 5.30 -5.99 27.87
C PHE A 67 4.43 -5.77 26.63
N ILE A 68 3.41 -6.60 26.41
CA ILE A 68 2.44 -6.47 25.31
C ILE A 68 1.74 -5.10 25.33
N VAL A 69 1.32 -4.64 26.51
CA VAL A 69 0.66 -3.34 26.69
C VAL A 69 1.66 -2.20 26.48
N ASP A 70 2.81 -2.26 27.13
CA ASP A 70 3.84 -1.20 27.09
C ASP A 70 4.44 -1.03 25.69
N ARG A 71 4.59 -2.13 24.94
CA ARG A 71 5.05 -2.12 23.55
C ARG A 71 3.92 -1.93 22.54
N ASP A 72 2.69 -1.75 23.00
CA ASP A 72 1.53 -1.62 22.15
C ASP A 72 1.51 -2.65 21.00
N ILE A 73 1.59 -3.94 21.39
CA ILE A 73 1.48 -5.05 20.46
C ILE A 73 0.01 -5.17 20.04
N GLN A 74 -0.20 -5.14 18.72
CA GLN A 74 -1.52 -5.20 18.10
C GLN A 74 -2.28 -6.45 18.57
N ARG A 75 -3.48 -6.23 19.08
CA ARG A 75 -4.39 -7.27 19.59
C ARG A 75 -5.85 -6.91 19.37
N ARG A 76 -6.69 -7.93 19.21
CA ARG A 76 -8.15 -7.82 19.03
C ARG A 76 -8.87 -8.97 19.71
N THR A 77 -10.17 -8.81 19.93
CA THR A 77 -11.04 -9.91 20.37
C THR A 77 -11.65 -10.58 19.14
N VAL A 78 -11.30 -11.83 18.89
CA VAL A 78 -11.85 -12.67 17.82
C VAL A 78 -12.55 -13.87 18.47
N ASP A 79 -13.82 -14.07 18.15
CA ASP A 79 -14.66 -15.14 18.73
C ASP A 79 -14.65 -15.21 20.27
N GLY A 80 -14.51 -14.06 20.93
CA GLY A 80 -14.47 -13.95 22.40
C GLY A 80 -13.11 -14.23 23.03
N PHE A 81 -12.07 -14.47 22.22
CA PHE A 81 -10.69 -14.67 22.67
C PHE A 81 -9.81 -13.48 22.27
N GLU A 82 -8.87 -13.11 23.13
CA GLU A 82 -7.84 -12.13 22.79
C GLU A 82 -6.81 -12.79 21.88
N MET A 83 -6.72 -12.27 20.65
CA MET A 83 -5.82 -12.74 19.61
C MET A 83 -4.84 -11.63 19.22
N TYR A 84 -3.67 -12.04 18.74
CA TYR A 84 -2.53 -11.17 18.44
C TYR A 84 -2.20 -11.20 16.96
N PHE A 85 -1.71 -10.07 16.46
CA PHE A 85 -1.39 -9.89 15.04
C PHE A 85 -0.31 -10.88 14.57
N GLY A 86 -0.56 -11.64 13.52
CA GLY A 86 0.29 -12.76 13.08
C GLY A 86 1.75 -12.41 12.81
N GLU A 87 2.02 -11.17 12.39
CA GLU A 87 3.36 -10.75 11.99
C GLU A 87 4.07 -9.87 13.03
N PHE A 88 3.58 -9.82 14.27
CA PHE A 88 4.14 -8.92 15.29
C PHE A 88 5.61 -9.22 15.65
N GLU A 89 6.13 -10.43 15.40
CA GLU A 89 7.54 -10.76 15.67
C GLU A 89 8.48 -9.83 14.90
N HIS A 90 8.19 -9.55 13.62
CA HIS A 90 8.95 -8.58 12.82
C HIS A 90 8.96 -7.19 13.49
N ASN A 91 7.80 -6.79 14.01
CA ASN A 91 7.62 -5.49 14.64
C ASN A 91 8.43 -5.34 15.93
N LEU A 92 8.80 -6.43 16.61
CA LEU A 92 9.70 -6.35 17.76
C LEU A 92 11.06 -5.77 17.36
N PHE A 93 11.59 -6.16 16.19
CA PHE A 93 12.89 -5.71 15.72
C PHE A 93 12.87 -4.27 15.20
N THR A 94 11.88 -3.93 14.38
CA THR A 94 11.78 -2.58 13.81
C THR A 94 11.46 -1.51 14.86
N ARG A 95 10.82 -1.91 15.97
CA ARG A 95 10.44 -1.02 17.09
C ARG A 95 11.42 -1.08 18.28
N ASP A 96 12.47 -1.90 18.21
CA ASP A 96 13.50 -2.02 19.25
C ASP A 96 14.92 -2.11 18.65
N PRO A 97 15.59 -0.97 18.45
CA PRO A 97 16.97 -0.94 17.95
C PRO A 97 17.97 -1.71 18.83
N GLU A 98 17.69 -1.86 20.13
CA GLU A 98 18.55 -2.65 21.02
C GLU A 98 18.38 -4.15 20.79
N LEU A 99 17.19 -4.61 20.37
CA LEU A 99 16.99 -5.99 19.93
C LEU A 99 17.83 -6.27 18.67
N VAL A 100 17.80 -5.38 17.68
CA VAL A 100 18.61 -5.52 16.46
C VAL A 100 20.11 -5.56 16.78
N LYS A 101 20.60 -4.80 17.76
CA LYS A 101 22.00 -4.87 18.21
C LYS A 101 22.36 -6.21 18.85
N ARG A 102 21.43 -6.84 19.58
CA ARG A 102 21.62 -8.18 20.16
C ARG A 102 21.57 -9.28 19.10
N GLU A 103 20.77 -9.08 18.07
CA GLU A 103 20.52 -10.04 16.98
C GLU A 103 20.80 -9.40 15.60
N PRO A 104 22.06 -9.05 15.30
CA PRO A 104 22.41 -8.24 14.12
C PRO A 104 22.12 -8.92 12.78
N GLU A 105 22.09 -10.26 12.77
CA GLU A 105 21.80 -11.07 11.58
C GLU A 105 20.41 -10.75 10.98
N TRP A 106 19.45 -10.33 11.80
CA TRP A 106 18.11 -9.94 11.34
C TRP A 106 18.14 -8.77 10.35
N SER A 107 19.07 -7.83 10.52
CA SER A 107 19.23 -6.65 9.65
C SER A 107 20.42 -6.74 8.68
N ALA A 108 21.08 -7.90 8.57
CA ALA A 108 22.31 -8.03 7.79
C ALA A 108 22.12 -7.67 6.31
N THR A 109 20.98 -8.04 5.73
CA THR A 109 20.59 -7.68 4.36
C THR A 109 20.33 -6.19 4.20
N ASN A 110 19.81 -5.50 5.22
CA ASN A 110 19.57 -4.06 5.19
C ASN A 110 20.88 -3.28 5.06
N ALA A 111 21.94 -3.71 5.73
CA ALA A 111 23.25 -3.06 5.61
C ALA A 111 23.82 -3.14 4.19
N LEU A 112 23.62 -4.27 3.51
CA LEU A 112 24.01 -4.44 2.11
C LEU A 112 23.16 -3.57 1.19
N LEU A 113 21.85 -3.52 1.43
CA LEU A 113 20.90 -2.70 0.69
C LEU A 113 21.26 -1.20 0.79
N VAL A 114 21.44 -0.68 2.01
CA VAL A 114 21.80 0.73 2.26
C VAL A 114 23.07 1.09 1.51
N LYS A 115 24.13 0.28 1.66
CA LYS A 115 25.41 0.53 1.00
C LYS A 115 25.31 0.48 -0.51
N TYR A 116 24.55 -0.48 -1.05
CA TYR A 116 24.30 -0.61 -2.47
C TYR A 116 23.59 0.64 -3.02
N LEU A 117 22.45 1.01 -2.43
CA LEU A 117 21.66 2.17 -2.87
C LEU A 117 22.44 3.48 -2.74
N LEU A 118 23.22 3.66 -1.68
CA LEU A 118 24.11 4.82 -1.56
C LEU A 118 25.20 4.84 -2.63
N SER A 119 25.79 3.68 -2.95
CA SER A 119 26.83 3.60 -3.98
C SER A 119 26.31 3.89 -5.38
N GLU A 120 25.07 3.47 -5.68
CA GLU A 120 24.43 3.66 -6.99
C GLU A 120 23.74 5.02 -7.13
N TYR A 121 23.04 5.47 -6.08
CA TYR A 121 22.12 6.61 -6.16
C TYR A 121 22.39 7.73 -5.17
N GLY A 122 23.18 7.48 -4.11
CA GLY A 122 23.42 8.44 -3.04
C GLY A 122 24.14 9.74 -3.47
N PRO A 123 24.26 10.73 -2.56
CA PRO A 123 24.77 12.06 -2.87
C PRO A 123 26.25 12.09 -3.30
N ARG A 124 27.02 11.05 -2.95
CA ARG A 124 28.45 10.92 -3.25
C ARG A 124 28.71 9.93 -4.38
N GLN A 125 27.92 10.08 -5.42
CA GLN A 125 28.03 9.34 -6.65
C GLN A 125 29.48 9.38 -7.20
N THR A 126 29.98 8.23 -7.66
CA THR A 126 31.34 8.11 -8.22
C THR A 126 31.49 8.97 -9.50
N PRO A 127 32.70 9.24 -10.01
CA PRO A 127 32.91 9.97 -11.27
C PRO A 127 32.26 9.32 -12.52
N PHE A 128 31.74 8.10 -12.38
CA PHE A 128 31.04 7.35 -13.42
C PHE A 128 29.52 7.34 -13.22
N ALA A 129 29.02 8.06 -12.23
CA ALA A 129 27.60 8.10 -11.98
C ALA A 129 26.82 8.76 -13.12
N ASN A 130 25.58 8.32 -13.29
CA ASN A 130 24.76 8.70 -14.42
C ASN A 130 24.57 10.22 -14.46
N PHE A 131 24.79 10.79 -15.64
CA PHE A 131 24.59 12.22 -15.86
C PHE A 131 23.14 12.60 -15.52
N LYS A 132 22.97 13.49 -14.54
CA LYS A 132 21.71 14.18 -14.27
C LYS A 132 21.59 15.41 -15.19
N PRO A 133 20.54 15.51 -16.01
CA PRO A 133 20.28 16.72 -16.79
C PRO A 133 19.77 17.88 -15.94
N ASP A 134 20.23 19.11 -16.24
CA ASP A 134 19.78 20.32 -15.52
C ASP A 134 18.30 20.68 -15.73
N PHE A 135 17.70 20.20 -16.83
CA PHE A 135 16.35 20.61 -17.26
C PHE A 135 15.23 19.65 -16.84
N SER A 136 15.55 18.51 -16.23
CA SER A 136 14.56 17.52 -15.81
C SER A 136 14.98 16.84 -14.51
N PRO A 137 14.06 16.66 -13.55
CA PRO A 137 14.34 15.86 -12.36
C PRO A 137 14.37 14.35 -12.65
N TYR A 138 13.99 13.93 -13.86
CA TYR A 138 13.86 12.52 -14.25
C TYR A 138 15.01 12.08 -15.15
N PHE A 139 15.75 11.05 -14.74
CA PHE A 139 16.92 10.56 -15.47
C PHE A 139 17.19 9.09 -15.13
N ASN A 140 18.24 8.51 -15.72
CA ASN A 140 18.67 7.12 -15.46
C ASN A 140 17.52 6.09 -15.50
N PRO A 141 16.79 5.96 -16.63
CA PRO A 141 15.66 5.06 -16.73
C PRO A 141 16.05 3.59 -16.59
N LYS A 142 15.13 2.81 -16.02
CA LYS A 142 15.16 1.35 -15.98
C LYS A 142 13.94 0.79 -16.70
N ASP A 143 14.17 -0.19 -17.58
CA ASP A 143 13.09 -0.88 -18.29
C ASP A 143 12.85 -2.25 -17.64
N TYR A 144 11.59 -2.53 -17.32
CA TYR A 144 11.17 -3.77 -16.67
C TYR A 144 10.24 -4.57 -17.57
N LEU A 145 10.36 -5.90 -17.46
CA LEU A 145 9.36 -6.86 -17.90
C LEU A 145 8.76 -7.50 -16.65
N VAL A 146 7.44 -7.49 -16.55
CA VAL A 146 6.69 -8.15 -15.48
C VAL A 146 5.78 -9.20 -16.10
N GLU A 147 5.72 -10.34 -15.43
CA GLU A 147 4.82 -11.44 -15.73
C GLU A 147 4.05 -11.79 -14.45
N TYR A 148 2.75 -11.81 -14.57
CA TYR A 148 1.83 -12.34 -13.58
C TYR A 148 1.29 -13.67 -14.05
N THR A 149 1.15 -14.61 -13.13
CA THR A 149 0.52 -15.90 -13.39
C THR A 149 -0.45 -16.26 -12.28
N VAL A 150 -1.57 -16.88 -12.64
CA VAL A 150 -2.49 -17.55 -11.72
C VAL A 150 -2.72 -18.95 -12.27
N HIS A 151 -2.59 -19.96 -11.42
CA HIS A 151 -2.97 -21.34 -11.73
C HIS A 151 -3.87 -21.86 -10.63
N THR A 152 -5.15 -22.08 -10.94
CA THR A 152 -6.14 -22.57 -9.98
C THR A 152 -6.84 -23.81 -10.50
N GLU A 153 -6.80 -24.90 -9.74
CA GLU A 153 -7.50 -26.13 -10.08
C GLU A 153 -9.01 -25.90 -10.23
N ARG A 154 -9.63 -26.46 -11.28
CA ARG A 154 -11.05 -26.24 -11.61
C ARG A 154 -11.99 -26.58 -10.45
N ASN A 155 -11.64 -27.62 -9.69
CA ASN A 155 -12.40 -28.16 -8.56
C ASN A 155 -12.46 -27.22 -7.34
N LEU A 156 -11.57 -26.20 -7.26
CA LEU A 156 -11.56 -25.19 -6.21
C LEU A 156 -12.47 -24.00 -6.53
N LEU A 157 -12.93 -23.90 -7.78
CA LEU A 157 -13.80 -22.83 -8.25
C LEU A 157 -15.27 -23.31 -8.34
N PRO A 158 -16.26 -22.42 -8.15
CA PRO A 158 -17.67 -22.76 -8.34
C PRO A 158 -17.96 -23.34 -9.73
N GLU A 159 -18.96 -24.23 -9.84
CA GLU A 159 -19.35 -24.87 -11.11
C GLU A 159 -19.96 -23.90 -12.15
N LYS A 160 -20.46 -22.74 -11.71
CA LYS A 160 -21.17 -21.77 -12.53
C LYS A 160 -21.04 -20.35 -11.96
N GLY A 161 -21.50 -19.36 -12.72
CA GLY A 161 -21.55 -17.97 -12.31
C GLY A 161 -20.32 -17.19 -12.77
N SER A 162 -20.35 -15.87 -12.59
CA SER A 162 -19.27 -15.00 -13.04
C SER A 162 -18.10 -14.96 -12.06
N LEU A 163 -16.88 -14.99 -12.58
CA LEU A 163 -15.64 -14.65 -11.87
C LEU A 163 -14.98 -13.45 -12.55
N LYS A 164 -14.74 -12.38 -11.81
CA LYS A 164 -14.03 -11.18 -12.27
C LYS A 164 -12.74 -11.00 -11.49
N ILE A 165 -11.64 -10.71 -12.20
CA ILE A 165 -10.33 -10.50 -11.61
C ILE A 165 -9.70 -9.24 -12.20
N TRP A 166 -9.32 -8.29 -11.34
CA TRP A 166 -8.59 -7.09 -11.73
C TRP A 166 -7.11 -7.27 -11.38
N PHE A 167 -6.23 -7.23 -12.38
CA PHE A 167 -4.79 -7.26 -12.17
C PHE A 167 -4.20 -5.85 -12.21
N PRO A 168 -3.25 -5.51 -11.31
CA PRO A 168 -2.56 -4.23 -11.34
C PRO A 168 -1.73 -4.05 -12.61
N LEU A 169 -1.74 -2.85 -13.17
CA LEU A 169 -0.91 -2.49 -14.32
C LEU A 169 -0.07 -1.24 -14.01
N PRO A 170 0.99 -0.97 -14.79
CA PRO A 170 1.74 0.27 -14.68
C PRO A 170 0.87 1.46 -15.06
N LEU A 171 0.76 2.41 -14.13
CA LEU A 171 0.13 3.71 -14.33
C LEU A 171 1.07 4.66 -15.08
N GLN A 172 0.58 5.28 -16.14
CA GLN A 172 1.30 6.29 -16.91
C GLN A 172 1.42 7.57 -16.07
N THR A 173 2.64 7.92 -15.71
CA THR A 173 2.96 9.14 -14.94
C THR A 173 4.14 9.87 -15.59
N ALA A 174 4.61 10.96 -14.98
CA ALA A 174 5.84 11.63 -15.41
C ALA A 174 7.10 10.79 -15.13
N THR A 175 7.01 9.85 -14.18
CA THR A 175 8.13 9.00 -13.73
C THR A 175 8.06 7.60 -14.30
N GLN A 176 6.91 7.20 -14.85
CA GLN A 176 6.65 5.89 -15.41
C GLN A 176 5.98 6.00 -16.79
N GLU A 177 6.63 5.49 -17.83
CA GLU A 177 6.16 5.58 -19.23
C GLU A 177 6.56 4.34 -20.05
N ASN A 178 6.39 4.40 -21.38
CA ASN A 178 6.72 3.29 -22.30
C ASN A 178 6.08 1.98 -21.86
N ILE A 179 4.80 2.08 -21.51
CA ILE A 179 3.99 0.98 -21.04
C ILE A 179 3.49 0.18 -22.25
N TYR A 180 3.76 -1.12 -22.25
CA TYR A 180 3.26 -2.05 -23.28
C TYR A 180 2.69 -3.28 -22.60
N ILE A 181 1.40 -3.54 -22.82
CA ILE A 181 0.76 -4.81 -22.45
C ILE A 181 1.08 -5.78 -23.59
N LEU A 182 1.93 -6.77 -23.30
CA LEU A 182 2.49 -7.68 -24.31
C LEU A 182 1.57 -8.86 -24.59
N GLU A 183 0.99 -9.43 -23.53
CA GLU A 183 0.17 -10.64 -23.58
C GLU A 183 -0.79 -10.65 -22.40
N VAL A 184 -2.04 -11.04 -22.65
CA VAL A 184 -3.02 -11.40 -21.63
C VAL A 184 -3.68 -12.70 -22.08
N THR A 185 -3.60 -13.74 -21.25
CA THR A 185 -4.12 -15.07 -21.54
C THR A 185 -5.07 -15.49 -20.43
N PRO A 186 -6.31 -15.93 -20.76
CA PRO A 186 -6.92 -15.91 -22.09
C PRO A 186 -7.30 -14.49 -22.55
N GLU A 187 -7.10 -14.17 -23.84
CA GLU A 187 -7.35 -12.84 -24.40
C GLU A 187 -8.85 -12.52 -24.43
N GLU A 188 -9.68 -13.53 -24.70
CA GLU A 188 -11.13 -13.43 -24.77
C GLU A 188 -11.81 -13.09 -23.44
N ALA A 189 -11.13 -13.29 -22.31
CA ALA A 189 -11.64 -12.92 -21.00
C ALA A 189 -11.45 -11.43 -20.69
N VAL A 190 -10.63 -10.70 -21.47
CA VAL A 190 -10.35 -9.29 -21.20
C VAL A 190 -11.59 -8.43 -21.41
N VAL A 191 -11.99 -7.71 -20.35
CA VAL A 191 -13.10 -6.77 -20.37
C VAL A 191 -12.58 -5.40 -20.76
N GLY A 192 -13.04 -4.90 -21.91
CA GLY A 192 -12.67 -3.58 -22.41
C GLY A 192 -11.21 -3.50 -22.82
N VAL A 193 -10.55 -2.37 -22.51
CA VAL A 193 -9.13 -2.17 -22.80
C VAL A 193 -8.36 -2.02 -21.47
N PRO A 194 -7.14 -2.58 -21.35
CA PRO A 194 -6.28 -2.33 -20.21
C PRO A 194 -6.15 -0.84 -19.91
N ARG A 195 -6.37 -0.46 -18.65
CA ARG A 195 -6.29 0.92 -18.17
C ARG A 195 -4.89 1.18 -17.66
N ILE A 196 -4.24 2.18 -18.24
CA ILE A 196 -2.89 2.61 -17.85
C ILE A 196 -2.86 4.11 -17.56
N ASP A 197 -3.99 4.80 -17.62
CA ASP A 197 -4.16 6.21 -17.34
C ASP A 197 -5.16 6.43 -16.19
N GLY A 198 -5.38 7.69 -15.82
CA GLY A 198 -6.25 8.04 -14.69
C GLY A 198 -5.54 7.89 -13.34
N ASP A 199 -6.26 7.38 -12.34
CA ASP A 199 -5.79 7.29 -10.96
C ASP A 199 -5.35 5.89 -10.52
N ILE A 200 -5.77 4.86 -11.26
CA ILE A 200 -5.44 3.46 -11.02
C ILE A 200 -5.34 2.70 -12.34
N ALA A 201 -4.24 1.97 -12.52
CA ALA A 201 -4.00 1.17 -13.71
C ALA A 201 -4.29 -0.31 -13.46
N TYR A 202 -5.08 -0.92 -14.34
CA TYR A 202 -5.56 -2.29 -14.21
C TYR A 202 -5.98 -2.93 -15.53
N VAL A 203 -6.00 -4.25 -15.57
CA VAL A 203 -6.75 -5.02 -16.57
C VAL A 203 -7.78 -5.89 -15.86
N LEU A 204 -9.01 -5.89 -16.38
CA LEU A 204 -10.11 -6.70 -15.87
C LEU A 204 -10.29 -7.93 -16.76
N LEU A 205 -10.31 -9.12 -16.16
CA LEU A 205 -10.69 -10.37 -16.81
C LEU A 205 -12.01 -10.84 -16.22
N GLU A 206 -12.94 -11.29 -17.07
CA GLU A 206 -14.23 -11.86 -16.69
C GLU A 206 -14.39 -13.24 -17.30
N PHE A 207 -14.82 -14.20 -16.47
CA PHE A 207 -15.03 -15.59 -16.83
C PHE A 207 -16.46 -15.99 -16.48
N GLU A 208 -17.12 -16.69 -17.39
CA GLU A 208 -18.30 -17.49 -17.09
C GLU A 208 -17.83 -18.88 -16.66
N LEU A 209 -17.93 -19.19 -15.36
CA LEU A 209 -17.37 -20.42 -14.81
C LEU A 209 -18.04 -21.68 -15.38
N SER A 210 -19.26 -21.57 -15.91
CA SER A 210 -19.93 -22.69 -16.57
C SER A 210 -19.30 -23.09 -17.93
N ASP A 211 -18.51 -22.20 -18.54
CA ASP A 211 -17.76 -22.48 -19.77
C ASP A 211 -16.34 -23.01 -19.49
N LEU A 212 -15.90 -22.98 -18.23
CA LEU A 212 -14.57 -23.44 -17.83
C LEU A 212 -14.56 -24.97 -17.61
N GLU A 213 -14.00 -25.72 -18.58
CA GLU A 213 -13.89 -27.19 -18.52
C GLU A 213 -12.61 -27.69 -17.81
N GLU A 214 -11.52 -26.93 -17.89
CA GLU A 214 -10.20 -27.27 -17.34
C GLU A 214 -9.79 -26.30 -16.22
N ASP A 215 -8.56 -26.43 -15.70
CA ASP A 215 -8.02 -25.52 -14.69
C ASP A 215 -7.97 -24.07 -15.19
N LEU A 216 -8.06 -23.11 -14.27
CA LEU A 216 -7.96 -21.70 -14.60
C LEU A 216 -6.49 -21.28 -14.64
N ASP A 217 -5.96 -21.11 -15.85
CA ASP A 217 -4.64 -20.57 -16.12
C ASP A 217 -4.74 -19.13 -16.66
N ILE A 218 -4.12 -18.18 -15.96
CA ILE A 218 -4.04 -16.78 -16.37
C ILE A 218 -2.58 -16.36 -16.48
N SER A 219 -2.25 -15.60 -17.53
CA SER A 219 -0.97 -14.90 -17.63
C SER A 219 -1.17 -13.45 -18.09
N VAL A 220 -0.53 -12.50 -17.40
CA VAL A 220 -0.52 -11.07 -17.80
C VAL A 220 0.94 -10.63 -17.89
N LYS A 221 1.39 -10.23 -19.09
CA LYS A 221 2.76 -9.76 -19.33
C LYS A 221 2.78 -8.33 -19.83
N PHE A 222 3.62 -7.51 -19.24
CA PHE A 222 3.79 -6.13 -19.65
C PHE A 222 5.19 -5.62 -19.39
N THR A 223 5.53 -4.53 -20.07
CA THR A 223 6.76 -3.78 -19.82
C THR A 223 6.43 -2.35 -19.46
N PHE A 224 7.29 -1.73 -18.65
CA PHE A 224 7.27 -0.30 -18.37
C PHE A 224 8.69 0.23 -18.15
N ARG A 225 8.84 1.54 -18.30
CA ARG A 225 10.03 2.28 -17.92
C ARG A 225 9.76 3.07 -16.66
N HIS A 226 10.66 3.04 -15.69
CA HIS A 226 10.64 3.94 -14.54
C HIS A 226 11.93 4.76 -14.46
N TYR A 227 11.83 6.02 -14.04
CA TYR A 227 12.95 6.96 -13.96
C TYR A 227 13.42 7.17 -12.51
N GLN A 228 14.72 7.36 -12.35
CA GLN A 228 15.26 7.94 -11.13
C GLN A 228 14.80 9.40 -11.04
N GLN A 229 14.49 9.85 -9.83
CA GLN A 229 14.03 11.19 -9.53
C GLN A 229 15.03 11.91 -8.63
N GLN A 230 15.39 13.15 -8.98
CA GLN A 230 16.19 14.01 -8.11
C GLN A 230 15.79 15.47 -8.32
N PHE A 231 15.14 16.08 -7.33
CA PHE A 231 14.64 17.44 -7.42
C PHE A 231 15.63 18.45 -6.83
N ASP A 232 16.16 19.36 -7.66
CA ASP A 232 16.99 20.49 -7.19
C ASP A 232 16.08 21.67 -6.82
N ILE A 233 15.56 21.64 -5.60
CA ILE A 233 14.59 22.64 -5.13
C ILE A 233 15.33 23.82 -4.53
N ASP A 234 15.18 24.97 -5.17
CA ASP A 234 15.50 26.28 -4.61
C ASP A 234 14.27 26.81 -3.86
N PRO A 235 14.31 26.89 -2.51
CA PRO A 235 13.18 27.34 -1.70
C PRO A 235 12.69 28.74 -2.09
N GLU A 236 13.58 29.62 -2.56
CA GLU A 236 13.22 31.00 -2.95
C GLU A 236 12.40 31.04 -4.26
N LYS A 237 12.42 29.97 -5.04
CA LYS A 237 11.69 29.85 -6.32
C LYS A 237 10.42 29.03 -6.22
N VAL A 238 10.09 28.50 -5.04
CA VAL A 238 8.82 27.83 -4.80
C VAL A 238 7.71 28.87 -4.97
N GLY A 239 6.82 28.63 -5.94
CA GLY A 239 5.73 29.55 -6.25
C GLY A 239 4.61 29.51 -5.21
N ASN A 240 3.66 30.43 -5.34
CA ASN A 240 2.44 30.41 -4.54
C ASN A 240 1.46 29.36 -5.09
N TYR A 241 0.71 28.73 -4.18
CA TYR A 241 -0.39 27.85 -4.59
C TYR A 241 -1.57 28.65 -5.16
N ASP A 242 -2.18 28.10 -6.22
CA ASP A 242 -3.53 28.47 -6.62
C ASP A 242 -4.53 27.65 -5.80
N THR A 243 -5.03 28.23 -4.71
CA THR A 243 -5.91 27.53 -3.75
C THR A 243 -7.29 27.18 -4.32
N GLU A 244 -7.67 27.77 -5.46
CA GLU A 244 -8.93 27.47 -6.15
C GLU A 244 -8.79 26.35 -7.17
N SER A 245 -7.56 25.94 -7.51
CA SER A 245 -7.31 24.84 -8.44
C SER A 245 -7.82 23.50 -7.90
N SER A 246 -8.26 22.61 -8.79
CA SER A 246 -8.66 21.25 -8.41
C SER A 246 -7.51 20.50 -7.75
N LEU A 247 -6.29 20.61 -8.29
CA LEU A 247 -5.09 20.01 -7.69
C LEU A 247 -4.92 20.42 -6.23
N TYR A 248 -4.98 21.72 -5.91
CA TYR A 248 -4.82 22.14 -4.52
C TYR A 248 -5.94 21.57 -3.66
N ARG A 249 -7.20 21.80 -4.06
CA ARG A 249 -8.38 21.39 -3.26
C ARG A 249 -8.44 19.87 -3.04
N ASP A 250 -8.16 19.09 -4.06
CA ASP A 250 -8.27 17.63 -4.04
C ASP A 250 -7.12 16.98 -3.26
N TYR A 251 -5.94 17.61 -3.28
CA TYR A 251 -4.78 17.09 -2.56
C TYR A 251 -4.49 17.80 -1.25
N THR A 252 -5.36 18.71 -0.78
CA THR A 252 -5.36 19.24 0.59
C THR A 252 -6.60 18.86 1.39
N LYS A 253 -7.59 18.16 0.82
CA LYS A 253 -8.75 17.67 1.57
C LYS A 253 -8.41 16.50 2.48
N SER A 254 -9.10 16.45 3.62
CA SER A 254 -9.13 15.33 4.55
C SER A 254 -10.15 14.31 4.06
N GLU A 255 -9.73 13.09 3.74
CA GLU A 255 -10.62 12.03 3.27
C GLU A 255 -9.98 10.64 3.38
N GLY A 256 -10.82 9.61 3.41
CA GLY A 256 -10.39 8.21 3.39
C GLY A 256 -9.33 7.92 4.46
N SER A 257 -8.29 7.23 4.05
CA SER A 257 -7.13 6.88 4.87
C SER A 257 -6.23 8.09 5.14
N ILE A 258 -6.18 9.09 4.25
CA ILE A 258 -5.48 10.38 4.47
C ILE A 258 -6.42 11.37 5.17
N TYR A 259 -6.92 10.96 6.33
CA TYR A 259 -7.73 11.80 7.19
C TYR A 259 -6.85 12.70 8.07
N PHE A 260 -7.33 13.90 8.37
CA PHE A 260 -6.80 14.75 9.42
C PHE A 260 -7.91 15.56 10.09
N ASP A 261 -7.68 15.89 11.36
CA ASP A 261 -8.49 16.81 12.16
C ASP A 261 -7.61 17.90 12.80
N GLU A 262 -8.16 18.71 13.71
CA GLU A 262 -7.43 19.79 14.39
C GLU A 262 -6.18 19.31 15.15
N ARG A 263 -6.12 18.05 15.61
CA ARG A 263 -4.96 17.48 16.31
C ARG A 263 -3.77 17.33 15.37
N PHE A 264 -4.01 16.94 14.13
CA PHE A 264 -2.99 16.84 13.09
C PHE A 264 -2.45 18.20 12.71
N GLU A 265 -3.33 19.20 12.56
CA GLU A 265 -2.90 20.57 12.28
C GLU A 265 -2.04 21.12 13.43
N GLN A 266 -2.43 20.90 14.68
CA GLN A 266 -1.64 21.29 15.85
C GLN A 266 -0.26 20.62 15.86
N LEU A 267 -0.21 19.31 15.59
CA LEU A 267 1.05 18.57 15.51
C LEU A 267 1.93 19.11 14.37
N ALA A 268 1.39 19.22 13.16
CA ALA A 268 2.10 19.73 11.99
C ALA A 268 2.64 21.14 12.24
N ARG A 269 1.84 22.05 12.82
CA ARG A 269 2.29 23.39 13.22
C ARG A 269 3.40 23.37 14.28
N SER A 270 3.32 22.45 15.24
CA SER A 270 4.39 22.29 16.26
C SER A 270 5.71 21.80 15.65
N ILE A 271 5.65 20.93 14.64
CA ILE A 271 6.81 20.40 13.91
C ILE A 271 7.46 21.50 13.07
N VAL A 272 6.66 22.24 12.30
CA VAL A 272 7.21 23.24 11.36
C VAL A 272 7.62 24.55 12.04
N GLY A 273 7.00 24.89 13.17
CA GLY A 273 7.24 26.13 13.90
C GLY A 273 6.89 27.37 13.06
N GLU A 274 7.81 28.33 13.01
CA GLU A 274 7.66 29.58 12.23
C GLU A 274 8.03 29.43 10.74
N GLU A 275 8.33 28.22 10.27
CA GLU A 275 8.64 27.99 8.85
C GLU A 275 7.39 28.19 8.00
N THR A 276 7.53 28.90 6.88
CA THR A 276 6.42 29.24 5.97
C THR A 276 6.64 28.73 4.56
N ASN A 277 7.87 28.31 4.22
CA ASN A 277 8.18 27.73 2.93
C ASN A 277 7.69 26.27 2.88
N PRO A 278 6.78 25.89 1.97
CA PRO A 278 6.16 24.56 1.99
C PRO A 278 7.16 23.43 1.75
N TYR A 279 8.25 23.66 1.01
CA TYR A 279 9.32 22.66 0.87
C TYR A 279 10.04 22.40 2.19
N LEU A 280 10.38 23.46 2.93
CA LEU A 280 11.07 23.33 4.23
C LEU A 280 10.12 22.79 5.31
N GLN A 281 8.83 23.12 5.24
CA GLN A 281 7.79 22.53 6.09
C GLN A 281 7.68 21.03 5.85
N ALA A 282 7.53 20.59 4.58
CA ALA A 282 7.49 19.18 4.22
C ALA A 282 8.78 18.44 4.65
N LYS A 283 9.95 19.09 4.52
CA LYS A 283 11.23 18.54 5.00
C LYS A 283 11.22 18.25 6.50
N LYS A 284 10.73 19.18 7.31
CA LYS A 284 10.62 18.98 8.77
C LYS A 284 9.64 17.86 9.12
N ILE A 285 8.51 17.79 8.41
CA ILE A 285 7.52 16.72 8.59
C ILE A 285 8.12 15.35 8.20
N TYR A 286 8.90 15.28 7.12
CA TYR A 286 9.61 14.06 6.72
C TYR A 286 10.49 13.52 7.84
N TYR A 287 11.42 14.33 8.37
CA TYR A 287 12.29 13.88 9.46
C TYR A 287 11.49 13.53 10.71
N TYR A 288 10.44 14.30 11.03
CA TYR A 288 9.57 13.96 12.15
C TYR A 288 9.00 12.54 11.99
N VAL A 289 8.47 12.19 10.81
CA VAL A 289 7.91 10.85 10.57
C VAL A 289 9.00 9.78 10.66
N VAL A 290 10.15 9.97 10.00
CA VAL A 290 11.29 9.04 10.05
C VAL A 290 11.80 8.80 11.48
N GLU A 291 11.78 9.84 12.32
CA GLU A 291 12.31 9.78 13.69
C GLU A 291 11.29 9.31 14.73
N ASN A 292 9.99 9.58 14.53
CA ASN A 292 8.98 9.45 15.58
C ASN A 292 7.85 8.46 15.25
N ILE A 293 7.68 8.05 13.99
CA ILE A 293 6.70 7.03 13.59
C ILE A 293 7.45 5.75 13.28
N LEU A 294 7.50 4.81 14.22
CA LEU A 294 8.30 3.59 14.08
C LEU A 294 7.78 2.69 12.97
N TYR A 295 8.67 2.06 12.19
CA TYR A 295 8.25 1.06 11.22
C TYR A 295 7.61 -0.13 11.94
N SER A 296 6.43 -0.53 11.49
CA SER A 296 5.70 -1.69 12.01
C SER A 296 4.74 -2.16 10.94
N TYR A 297 4.75 -3.45 10.62
CA TYR A 297 3.68 -4.06 9.83
C TYR A 297 2.33 -3.86 10.50
N MET A 298 1.34 -3.62 9.66
CA MET A 298 0.00 -3.21 10.06
C MET A 298 -1.02 -4.29 9.70
N ALA A 299 -2.02 -4.44 10.57
CA ALA A 299 -3.21 -5.22 10.27
C ALA A 299 -4.14 -4.41 9.33
N HIS A 300 -3.66 -4.07 8.12
CA HIS A 300 -4.35 -3.18 7.18
C HIS A 300 -5.78 -3.64 6.88
N VAL A 301 -5.97 -4.95 6.74
CA VAL A 301 -7.24 -5.54 6.34
C VAL A 301 -8.29 -5.38 7.44
N THR A 302 -7.87 -5.53 8.70
CA THR A 302 -8.66 -5.28 9.91
C THR A 302 -8.93 -3.80 10.10
N ILE A 303 -7.92 -2.94 9.99
CA ILE A 303 -8.05 -1.49 10.17
C ILE A 303 -9.06 -0.92 9.16
N GLY A 304 -8.97 -1.36 7.90
CA GLY A 304 -9.94 -1.02 6.86
C GLY A 304 -11.34 -1.56 7.15
N ALA A 305 -11.46 -2.81 7.62
CA ALA A 305 -12.74 -3.42 7.99
C ALA A 305 -13.43 -2.71 9.18
N GLU A 306 -12.66 -2.15 10.11
CA GLU A 306 -13.14 -1.34 11.24
C GLU A 306 -13.49 0.10 10.82
N GLY A 307 -13.18 0.50 9.58
CA GLY A 307 -13.44 1.84 9.06
C GLY A 307 -12.57 2.92 9.72
N ILE A 308 -11.40 2.54 10.22
CA ILE A 308 -10.45 3.46 10.86
C ILE A 308 -9.52 4.04 9.79
N PRO A 309 -9.47 5.37 9.58
CA PRO A 309 -8.46 5.95 8.72
C PRO A 309 -7.05 5.63 9.22
N GLU A 310 -6.18 5.12 8.35
CA GLU A 310 -4.82 4.73 8.76
C GLU A 310 -3.98 5.88 9.30
N SER A 311 -4.21 7.11 8.82
CA SER A 311 -3.56 8.29 9.40
C SER A 311 -3.88 8.46 10.88
N VAL A 312 -5.12 8.19 11.29
CA VAL A 312 -5.57 8.28 12.69
C VAL A 312 -4.92 7.17 13.51
N TYR A 313 -4.89 5.95 12.98
CA TYR A 313 -4.22 4.84 13.63
C TYR A 313 -2.75 5.20 13.90
N SER A 314 -2.01 5.66 12.88
CA SER A 314 -0.62 6.04 13.04
C SER A 314 -0.42 7.19 14.03
N PHE A 315 -1.28 8.20 13.97
CA PHE A 315 -1.24 9.36 14.87
C PHE A 315 -1.41 8.95 16.34
N GLU A 316 -2.28 7.98 16.63
CA GLU A 316 -2.58 7.55 18.00
C GLU A 316 -1.55 6.55 18.54
N HIS A 317 -0.99 5.71 17.67
CA HIS A 317 -0.11 4.61 18.05
C HIS A 317 1.39 4.91 17.87
N GLY A 318 1.75 5.86 17.01
CA GLY A 318 3.14 6.26 16.77
C GLY A 318 3.96 5.25 15.96
N TYR A 319 3.30 4.41 15.16
CA TYR A 319 3.94 3.48 14.24
C TYR A 319 3.11 3.27 12.97
N GLY A 320 3.73 2.63 11.97
CA GLY A 320 3.14 2.29 10.68
C GLY A 320 4.18 1.74 9.73
N ASP A 321 3.77 0.98 8.73
CA ASP A 321 4.65 0.53 7.64
C ASP A 321 4.69 1.56 6.50
N CYS A 322 5.17 1.15 5.32
CA CYS A 322 5.31 2.03 4.17
C CYS A 322 3.99 2.73 3.77
N GLY A 323 2.84 2.04 3.82
CA GLY A 323 1.55 2.62 3.51
C GLY A 323 1.14 3.63 4.55
N THR A 324 1.08 3.19 5.81
CA THR A 324 0.66 4.03 6.93
C THR A 324 1.56 5.25 7.14
N GLN A 325 2.89 5.11 6.97
CA GLN A 325 3.81 6.25 7.08
C GLN A 325 3.63 7.27 5.95
N SER A 326 3.42 6.82 4.72
CA SER A 326 3.14 7.70 3.57
C SER A 326 1.84 8.47 3.76
N ILE A 327 0.84 7.81 4.36
CA ILE A 327 -0.47 8.36 4.70
C ILE A 327 -0.35 9.42 5.80
N ILE A 328 0.32 9.16 6.93
CA ILE A 328 0.48 10.15 8.01
C ILE A 328 1.33 11.34 7.58
N PHE A 329 2.40 11.14 6.79
CA PHE A 329 3.16 12.24 6.19
C PHE A 329 2.23 13.12 5.34
N SER A 330 1.43 12.50 4.47
CA SER A 330 0.48 13.22 3.61
C SER A 330 -0.55 13.96 4.45
N ALA A 331 -1.15 13.33 5.46
CA ALA A 331 -2.14 13.96 6.34
C ALA A 331 -1.58 15.18 7.08
N LEU A 332 -0.35 15.09 7.59
CA LEU A 332 0.33 16.21 8.24
C LEU A 332 0.60 17.36 7.26
N CYS A 333 1.03 17.07 6.02
CA CYS A 333 1.20 18.07 4.98
C CYS A 333 -0.12 18.75 4.61
N ARG A 334 -1.17 17.95 4.33
CA ARG A 334 -2.49 18.44 3.97
C ARG A 334 -3.11 19.32 5.04
N SER A 335 -2.92 18.98 6.31
CA SER A 335 -3.49 19.73 7.45
C SER A 335 -2.97 21.18 7.57
N ILE A 336 -1.82 21.49 6.96
CA ILE A 336 -1.26 22.85 6.90
C ILE A 336 -1.26 23.45 5.49
N GLY A 337 -2.01 22.87 4.55
CA GLY A 337 -2.21 23.41 3.20
C GLY A 337 -1.11 23.08 2.19
N ILE A 338 -0.33 22.02 2.41
CA ILE A 338 0.62 21.49 1.41
C ILE A 338 -0.07 20.33 0.68
N PRO A 339 -0.31 20.41 -0.64
CA PRO A 339 -0.93 19.32 -1.35
C PRO A 339 -0.02 18.08 -1.33
N ALA A 340 -0.56 16.94 -0.90
CA ALA A 340 0.18 15.69 -0.75
C ALA A 340 -0.66 14.47 -1.12
N ARG A 341 -0.03 13.37 -1.50
CA ARG A 341 -0.67 12.10 -1.83
C ARG A 341 0.25 10.92 -1.47
N ALA A 342 -0.32 9.73 -1.39
CA ALA A 342 0.41 8.51 -1.08
C ALA A 342 0.26 7.48 -2.22
N PRO A 343 1.07 7.56 -3.29
CA PRO A 343 1.00 6.59 -4.39
C PRO A 343 1.27 5.16 -3.91
N GLY A 344 0.59 4.22 -4.57
CA GLY A 344 0.68 2.79 -4.28
C GLY A 344 1.23 2.00 -5.46
N GLY A 345 2.02 0.97 -5.15
CA GLY A 345 2.56 0.07 -6.16
C GLY A 345 3.60 -0.88 -5.57
N PHE A 346 4.77 -1.00 -6.20
CA PHE A 346 5.79 -1.95 -5.78
C PHE A 346 7.19 -1.33 -5.76
N GLN A 347 8.04 -1.87 -4.89
CA GLN A 347 9.48 -1.63 -4.82
C GLN A 347 10.24 -2.86 -5.34
N ILE A 348 11.36 -2.64 -6.03
CA ILE A 348 12.14 -3.68 -6.74
C ILE A 348 13.58 -3.76 -6.22
N PHE A 349 13.81 -3.45 -4.95
CA PHE A 349 15.15 -3.44 -4.33
C PHE A 349 15.84 -4.81 -4.38
N THR A 350 15.09 -5.90 -4.29
CA THR A 350 15.59 -7.28 -4.32
C THR A 350 15.64 -7.86 -5.73
N GLY A 351 15.24 -7.08 -6.75
CA GLY A 351 15.04 -7.54 -8.11
C GLY A 351 13.67 -8.17 -8.38
N GLN A 352 12.83 -8.35 -7.34
CA GLN A 352 11.44 -8.79 -7.44
C GLN A 352 10.50 -7.74 -6.86
N LEU A 353 9.22 -7.79 -7.24
CA LEU A 353 8.21 -6.88 -6.70
C LEU A 353 7.93 -7.19 -5.23
N GLY A 354 8.08 -6.19 -4.38
CA GLY A 354 7.50 -6.17 -3.04
C GLY A 354 6.51 -5.02 -2.93
N SER A 355 5.34 -5.26 -2.34
CA SER A 355 4.35 -4.21 -2.08
C SER A 355 4.98 -3.03 -1.36
N HIS A 356 4.75 -1.83 -1.88
CA HIS A 356 5.32 -0.62 -1.30
C HIS A 356 4.48 0.62 -1.59
N PHE A 357 4.62 1.61 -0.72
CA PHE A 357 4.04 2.94 -0.85
C PHE A 357 5.09 3.98 -0.57
N TRP A 358 4.90 5.15 -1.15
CA TRP A 358 5.66 6.35 -0.79
C TRP A 358 4.69 7.52 -0.74
N ALA A 359 5.17 8.68 -0.31
CA ALA A 359 4.43 9.91 -0.38
C ALA A 359 4.97 10.81 -1.50
N GLU A 360 4.13 11.71 -1.98
CA GLU A 360 4.53 12.81 -2.83
C GLU A 360 3.86 14.08 -2.33
N PHE A 361 4.57 15.20 -2.38
CA PHE A 361 4.00 16.52 -2.12
C PHE A 361 4.22 17.44 -3.32
N TYR A 362 3.25 18.30 -3.60
CA TYR A 362 3.28 19.17 -4.77
C TYR A 362 3.88 20.52 -4.43
N LEU A 363 4.81 21.01 -5.24
CA LEU A 363 5.34 22.36 -5.17
C LEU A 363 5.11 23.12 -6.47
N PRO A 364 4.58 24.36 -6.43
CA PRO A 364 4.45 25.19 -7.63
C PRO A 364 5.83 25.45 -8.23
N ASN A 365 5.91 25.40 -9.56
CA ASN A 365 7.12 25.44 -10.40
C ASN A 365 7.98 24.16 -10.43
N TYR A 366 7.71 23.16 -9.59
CA TYR A 366 8.48 21.91 -9.54
C TYR A 366 7.65 20.66 -9.86
N GLY A 367 6.41 20.59 -9.38
CA GLY A 367 5.54 19.42 -9.55
C GLY A 367 5.48 18.53 -8.32
N TRP A 368 5.19 17.24 -8.52
CA TRP A 368 5.14 16.22 -7.46
C TRP A 368 6.55 15.77 -7.08
N VAL A 369 6.93 16.04 -5.83
CA VAL A 369 8.23 15.74 -5.25
C VAL A 369 8.11 14.47 -4.39
N PRO A 370 8.89 13.41 -4.66
CA PRO A 370 8.77 12.15 -3.93
C PRO A 370 9.41 12.22 -2.55
N VAL A 371 8.82 11.48 -1.62
CA VAL A 371 9.30 11.27 -0.26
C VAL A 371 9.02 9.83 0.15
N ASP A 372 10.03 9.11 0.63
CA ASP A 372 9.86 7.73 1.11
C ASP A 372 10.40 7.62 2.55
N THR A 373 9.52 7.94 3.51
CA THR A 373 9.84 7.89 4.94
C THR A 373 10.25 6.49 5.37
N SER A 374 9.57 5.47 4.85
CA SER A 374 9.81 4.07 5.22
C SER A 374 11.15 3.56 4.71
N ALA A 375 11.51 3.87 3.46
CA ALA A 375 12.82 3.54 2.94
C ALA A 375 13.90 4.29 3.72
N GLY A 376 13.75 5.61 3.94
CA GLY A 376 14.70 6.38 4.75
C GLY A 376 14.89 5.78 6.15
N GLN A 377 13.80 5.31 6.78
CA GLN A 377 13.84 4.74 8.12
C GLN A 377 14.56 3.39 8.20
N ILE A 378 14.73 2.64 7.09
CA ILE A 378 15.55 1.40 7.07
C ILE A 378 16.92 1.64 7.70
N ALA A 379 17.54 2.79 7.43
CA ALA A 379 18.85 3.11 7.99
C ALA A 379 18.81 3.15 9.52
N THR A 380 17.72 3.61 10.16
CA THR A 380 17.61 3.79 11.62
C THR A 380 17.73 2.48 12.41
N TYR A 381 17.18 1.39 11.89
CA TYR A 381 17.27 0.04 12.47
C TYR A 381 18.26 -0.87 11.74
N THR A 382 19.20 -0.29 10.98
CA THR A 382 20.30 -1.02 10.35
C THR A 382 21.59 -0.89 11.17
N VAL A 383 22.20 -2.03 11.52
CA VAL A 383 23.54 -2.09 12.10
C VAL A 383 24.61 -2.27 11.02
N GLY A 384 25.86 -1.90 11.31
CA GLY A 384 26.98 -2.09 10.38
C GLY A 384 27.14 -1.02 9.27
N ILE A 385 26.40 0.08 9.38
CA ILE A 385 26.58 1.31 8.62
C ILE A 385 27.12 2.43 9.53
N THR A 386 27.90 3.34 8.96
CA THR A 386 28.38 4.55 9.63
C THR A 386 27.25 5.55 9.84
N GLU A 387 27.46 6.52 10.73
CA GLU A 387 26.48 7.60 10.94
C GLU A 387 26.32 8.48 9.71
N GLU A 388 27.40 8.66 8.95
CA GLU A 388 27.37 9.38 7.68
C GLU A 388 26.54 8.64 6.63
N GLU A 389 26.74 7.33 6.43
CA GLU A 389 25.91 6.53 5.54
C GLU A 389 24.44 6.56 5.98
N ARG A 390 24.18 6.49 7.29
CA ARG A 390 22.82 6.57 7.85
C ARG A 390 22.14 7.89 7.47
N GLN A 391 22.82 9.02 7.70
CA GLN A 391 22.27 10.34 7.38
C GLN A 391 22.12 10.55 5.87
N ASP A 392 23.15 10.20 5.08
CA ASP A 392 23.10 10.32 3.61
C ASP A 392 21.93 9.50 3.03
N PHE A 393 21.61 8.34 3.62
CA PHE A 393 20.50 7.49 3.17
C PHE A 393 19.14 8.06 3.55
N ILE A 394 18.98 8.55 4.79
CA ILE A 394 17.76 9.24 5.22
C ILE A 394 17.55 10.48 4.35
N ASP A 395 18.57 11.27 4.10
CA ASP A 395 18.47 12.51 3.32
C ASP A 395 18.14 12.24 1.85
N TYR A 396 18.62 11.13 1.29
CA TYR A 396 18.33 10.74 -0.08
C TYR A 396 16.82 10.64 -0.33
N PHE A 397 16.05 10.01 0.54
CA PHE A 397 14.62 9.78 0.33
C PHE A 397 13.71 10.98 0.60
N PHE A 398 14.27 12.19 0.75
CA PHE A 398 13.52 13.44 0.70
C PHE A 398 13.83 14.21 -0.59
N GLY A 399 12.89 14.19 -1.54
CA GLY A 399 13.02 14.86 -2.83
C GLY A 399 13.76 14.04 -3.89
N ASN A 400 14.18 12.82 -3.57
CA ASN A 400 14.76 11.89 -4.54
C ASN A 400 14.11 10.50 -4.41
N GLN A 401 14.12 9.76 -5.51
CA GLN A 401 13.66 8.38 -5.56
C GLN A 401 14.50 7.60 -6.56
N ASP A 402 14.87 6.39 -6.19
CA ASP A 402 15.53 5.44 -7.08
C ASP A 402 14.59 4.99 -8.22
N PRO A 403 15.13 4.45 -9.34
CA PRO A 403 14.31 3.96 -10.45
C PRO A 403 13.68 2.57 -10.20
N LEU A 404 13.81 1.98 -9.00
CA LEU A 404 13.40 0.61 -8.69
C LEU A 404 11.95 0.57 -8.17
N ARG A 405 11.04 1.25 -8.87
CA ARG A 405 9.62 1.38 -8.49
C ARG A 405 8.71 1.00 -9.64
N PHE A 406 7.50 0.60 -9.28
CA PHE A 406 6.39 0.35 -10.18
C PHE A 406 5.16 1.01 -9.56
N VAL A 407 4.63 2.05 -10.22
CA VAL A 407 3.43 2.77 -9.79
C VAL A 407 2.17 2.11 -10.36
N VAL A 408 1.21 1.75 -9.51
CA VAL A 408 -0.10 1.23 -9.92
C VAL A 408 -1.19 2.28 -9.73
N GLN A 409 -1.07 3.09 -8.68
CA GLN A 409 -2.14 3.97 -8.21
C GLN A 409 -1.58 5.32 -7.73
N ASN A 410 -2.23 6.43 -8.12
CA ASN A 410 -1.77 7.79 -7.83
C ASN A 410 -1.83 8.19 -6.35
N SER A 411 -2.77 7.62 -5.60
CA SER A 411 -2.96 7.82 -4.17
C SER A 411 -3.74 6.65 -3.59
N VAL A 412 -3.66 6.41 -2.29
CA VAL A 412 -4.52 5.44 -1.58
C VAL A 412 -6.03 5.70 -1.78
N ASP A 413 -6.83 4.68 -1.53
CA ASP A 413 -8.30 4.65 -1.53
C ASP A 413 -8.98 4.83 -2.91
N PHE A 414 -8.21 4.92 -3.99
CA PHE A 414 -8.77 4.85 -5.34
C PHE A 414 -9.15 3.41 -5.70
N MET A 415 -10.26 3.28 -6.41
CA MET A 415 -10.78 2.01 -6.89
C MET A 415 -10.93 2.05 -8.41
N PRO A 416 -10.87 0.89 -9.10
CA PRO A 416 -11.18 0.80 -10.52
C PRO A 416 -12.54 1.44 -10.85
N ASP A 417 -12.64 2.10 -12.02
CA ASP A 417 -13.91 2.68 -12.51
C ASP A 417 -15.03 1.63 -12.56
N GLU A 418 -14.72 0.44 -13.08
CA GLU A 418 -15.55 -0.74 -12.89
C GLU A 418 -15.21 -1.36 -11.52
N ARG A 419 -15.79 -0.76 -10.48
CA ARG A 419 -15.51 -1.14 -9.09
C ARG A 419 -16.04 -2.55 -8.80
N PRO A 420 -15.23 -3.42 -8.14
CA PRO A 420 -15.74 -4.63 -7.53
C PRO A 420 -16.89 -4.34 -6.57
N THR A 421 -17.95 -5.14 -6.63
CA THR A 421 -19.13 -5.05 -5.78
C THR A 421 -18.98 -5.83 -4.47
N ASP A 422 -18.12 -6.87 -4.47
CA ASP A 422 -17.70 -7.59 -3.26
C ASP A 422 -16.63 -6.81 -2.48
N ASN A 423 -16.56 -7.02 -1.16
CA ASN A 423 -15.42 -6.56 -0.37
C ASN A 423 -14.15 -7.22 -0.88
N GLN A 424 -13.09 -6.43 -1.07
CA GLN A 424 -11.78 -6.95 -1.45
C GLN A 424 -10.94 -7.22 -0.21
N PHE A 425 -9.95 -8.11 -0.32
CA PHE A 425 -9.08 -8.43 0.82
C PHE A 425 -8.40 -7.17 1.36
N LEU A 426 -7.85 -6.33 0.47
CA LEU A 426 -7.29 -5.01 0.80
C LEU A 426 -7.75 -3.98 -0.23
N GLU A 427 -8.39 -2.89 0.21
CA GLU A 427 -8.94 -1.83 -0.67
C GLU A 427 -8.14 -0.52 -0.65
N ILE A 428 -7.07 -0.43 0.14
CA ILE A 428 -6.28 0.80 0.25
C ILE A 428 -5.45 1.08 -1.02
N THR A 429 -5.02 0.01 -1.69
CA THR A 429 -4.31 0.01 -2.97
C THR A 429 -4.49 -1.34 -3.64
N MET A 430 -4.34 -1.37 -4.97
CA MET A 430 -4.34 -2.62 -5.72
C MET A 430 -2.90 -3.14 -5.92
N GLN A 431 -2.35 -3.80 -4.89
CA GLN A 431 -1.07 -4.54 -4.97
C GLN A 431 -1.26 -6.05 -5.14
N ASN A 432 -2.47 -6.52 -4.87
CA ASN A 432 -2.95 -7.86 -5.17
C ASN A 432 -4.13 -7.76 -6.11
N PRO A 433 -4.43 -8.83 -6.88
CA PRO A 433 -5.62 -8.84 -7.70
C PRO A 433 -6.88 -8.62 -6.87
N TYR A 434 -7.81 -7.81 -7.37
CA TYR A 434 -9.17 -7.81 -6.84
C TYR A 434 -9.93 -8.98 -7.46
N VAL A 435 -10.75 -9.65 -6.67
CA VAL A 435 -11.47 -10.85 -7.05
C VAL A 435 -12.92 -10.72 -6.63
N GLU A 436 -13.81 -10.88 -7.60
CA GLU A 436 -15.25 -10.96 -7.37
C GLU A 436 -15.75 -12.27 -7.96
N SER A 437 -16.49 -13.03 -7.17
CA SER A 437 -17.12 -14.28 -7.63
C SER A 437 -18.57 -14.31 -7.20
N GLU A 438 -19.47 -14.63 -8.14
CA GLU A 438 -20.91 -14.66 -7.88
C GLU A 438 -21.24 -15.63 -6.73
N PHE A 439 -20.53 -16.76 -6.68
CA PHE A 439 -20.68 -17.81 -5.68
C PHE A 439 -19.33 -18.19 -5.03
N GLY A 440 -19.36 -18.76 -3.83
CA GLY A 440 -18.19 -19.34 -3.17
C GLY A 440 -17.23 -18.33 -2.52
N ASN A 441 -17.57 -17.03 -2.55
CA ASN A 441 -16.76 -15.95 -1.98
C ASN A 441 -17.30 -15.44 -0.63
N GLU A 442 -18.34 -16.07 -0.06
CA GLU A 442 -18.95 -15.71 1.22
C GLU A 442 -17.94 -15.62 2.37
N GLU A 443 -16.86 -16.40 2.29
CA GLU A 443 -15.77 -16.46 3.27
C GLU A 443 -14.41 -16.21 2.62
N PHE A 444 -14.37 -15.43 1.53
CA PHE A 444 -13.18 -15.20 0.70
C PHE A 444 -12.57 -16.46 0.06
N GLY A 445 -13.26 -17.61 0.05
CA GLY A 445 -12.69 -18.87 -0.43
C GLY A 445 -12.14 -18.80 -1.86
N VAL A 446 -12.93 -18.26 -2.80
CA VAL A 446 -12.48 -18.06 -4.19
C VAL A 446 -11.37 -17.01 -4.26
N ALA A 447 -11.54 -15.86 -3.60
CA ALA A 447 -10.52 -14.81 -3.58
C ALA A 447 -9.16 -15.33 -3.06
N MET A 448 -9.15 -16.01 -1.92
CA MET A 448 -7.93 -16.59 -1.34
C MET A 448 -7.30 -17.64 -2.25
N THR A 449 -8.10 -18.48 -2.91
CA THR A 449 -7.57 -19.47 -3.87
C THR A 449 -6.82 -18.80 -5.03
N ILE A 450 -7.38 -17.72 -5.57
CA ILE A 450 -6.74 -16.94 -6.64
C ILE A 450 -5.50 -16.22 -6.11
N LEU A 451 -5.58 -15.59 -4.94
CA LEU A 451 -4.46 -14.85 -4.34
C LEU A 451 -3.30 -15.76 -3.93
N ASP A 452 -3.58 -16.95 -3.39
CA ASP A 452 -2.58 -17.94 -2.99
C ASP A 452 -1.84 -18.55 -4.19
N SER A 453 -2.46 -18.55 -5.37
CA SER A 453 -1.86 -19.01 -6.63
C SER A 453 -1.35 -17.89 -7.51
N PHE A 454 -1.46 -16.63 -7.08
CA PHE A 454 -0.96 -15.47 -7.80
C PHE A 454 0.54 -15.32 -7.60
N GLU A 455 1.29 -15.44 -8.70
CA GLU A 455 2.73 -15.24 -8.71
C GLU A 455 3.09 -14.01 -9.55
N MET A 456 4.10 -13.28 -9.08
CA MET A 456 4.67 -12.13 -9.77
C MET A 456 6.14 -12.38 -10.05
N LYS A 457 6.55 -12.13 -11.29
CA LYS A 457 7.95 -12.21 -11.70
C LYS A 457 8.36 -10.93 -12.39
N THR A 458 9.51 -10.39 -11.99
CA THR A 458 10.10 -9.20 -12.62
C THR A 458 11.49 -9.46 -13.15
N ILE A 459 11.77 -8.87 -14.31
CA ILE A 459 13.05 -8.92 -15.00
C ILE A 459 13.44 -7.49 -15.37
N LEU A 460 14.62 -7.05 -14.92
CA LEU A 460 15.25 -5.82 -15.41
C LEU A 460 15.83 -6.07 -16.80
N LEU A 461 15.39 -5.30 -17.80
CA LEU A 461 15.81 -5.44 -19.19
C LEU A 461 17.09 -4.64 -19.49
N ARG A 462 17.22 -3.43 -18.95
CA ARG A 462 18.40 -2.55 -19.06
C ARG A 462 18.36 -1.42 -18.04
#